data_AF-A0A2W5GGU7-F1
#
_entry.id   AF-A0A2W5GGU7-F1
#
_cell.length_a   1.000
_cell.length_b   1.000
_cell.length_c   1.000
_cell.angle_alpha   90.00
_cell.angle_beta   90.00
_cell.angle_gamma   90.00
#
_symmetry.space_group_name_H-M   'P 1'
#
loop_
_entity.id
_entity.type
_entity.pdbx_description
1 polymer ?
#
loop_
_entity_poly.entity_id
_entity_poly.type
_entity_poly.pdbx_seq_one_letter_code
_entity_poly.pdbx_strand_id
1 'polypeptide(L)'
;MKILIAAFFMFLIINDGFSQQIPSYDSSKLSPLVLMVVNRLDTLSTDSLNQAFHDVSYQQHHERDFDLLKKRGSETELLELTNHSNPYIRINAFQGLLFRHFVSVENVLKNHLKDTGIVILQSKDGGCIYTRMEIIDAMFHSVFEYKQYEKYTDNSFMDSEMLNRIFTLEEKYLKERKERKKSE
;
A
#
# COMPACT_ATOMS: atom_id res chain seq x y z
N MET A 1 -40.01 28.76 -14.63
CA MET A 1 -39.69 27.71 -13.63
C MET A 1 -39.24 26.36 -14.22
N LYS A 2 -39.36 26.09 -15.53
CA LYS A 2 -38.87 24.85 -16.16
C LYS A 2 -37.40 24.88 -16.60
N ILE A 3 -36.83 26.08 -16.83
CA ILE A 3 -35.45 26.25 -17.32
C ILE A 3 -34.41 26.12 -16.18
N LEU A 4 -34.76 26.43 -14.93
CA LEU A 4 -33.84 26.31 -13.79
C LEU A 4 -33.57 24.86 -13.36
N ILE A 5 -34.47 23.93 -13.66
CA ILE A 5 -34.29 22.51 -13.29
C ILE A 5 -33.27 21.84 -14.20
N ALA A 6 -33.16 22.25 -15.47
CA ALA A 6 -32.21 21.69 -16.42
C ALA A 6 -30.75 22.03 -16.07
N ALA A 7 -30.49 23.23 -15.51
CA ALA A 7 -29.14 23.63 -15.08
C ALA A 7 -28.67 22.87 -13.83
N PHE A 8 -29.60 22.47 -12.95
CA PHE A 8 -29.26 21.73 -11.73
C PHE A 8 -28.85 20.28 -12.03
N PHE A 9 -29.47 19.64 -13.03
CA PHE A 9 -29.06 18.30 -13.48
C PHE A 9 -27.75 18.30 -14.29
N MET A 10 -27.44 19.39 -15.01
CA MET A 10 -26.19 19.50 -15.77
C MET A 10 -24.96 19.71 -14.86
N PHE A 11 -25.16 20.23 -13.64
CA PHE A 11 -24.08 20.39 -12.65
C PHE A 11 -23.74 19.07 -11.91
N LEU A 12 -24.67 18.12 -11.85
CA LEU A 12 -24.47 16.82 -11.19
C LEU A 12 -23.64 15.84 -12.02
N ILE A 13 -23.52 16.04 -13.34
CA ILE A 13 -22.75 15.15 -14.24
C ILE A 13 -21.27 15.55 -14.28
N ILE A 14 -20.90 16.74 -13.81
CA ILE A 14 -19.49 17.22 -13.84
C ILE A 14 -18.74 16.84 -12.54
N ASN A 15 -19.44 16.28 -11.55
CA ASN A 15 -18.88 15.76 -10.31
C ASN A 15 -18.73 14.23 -10.32
N ASP A 16 -18.77 13.58 -11.48
CA ASP A 16 -18.25 12.22 -11.60
C ASP A 16 -16.75 12.28 -11.33
N GLY A 17 -16.43 11.94 -10.08
CA GLY A 17 -15.13 12.10 -9.51
C GLY A 17 -14.07 11.49 -10.43
N PHE A 18 -12.95 12.21 -10.52
CA PHE A 18 -11.66 11.56 -10.60
C PHE A 18 -11.50 10.65 -9.37
N SER A 19 -12.23 9.54 -9.35
CA SER A 19 -11.88 8.38 -8.57
C SER A 19 -10.58 7.95 -9.19
N GLN A 20 -9.46 8.22 -8.51
CA GLN A 20 -8.21 7.54 -8.83
C GLN A 20 -8.49 6.09 -8.51
N GLN A 21 -9.02 5.36 -9.49
CA GLN A 21 -9.08 3.91 -9.42
C GLN A 21 -7.62 3.46 -9.37
N ILE A 22 -7.29 2.71 -8.33
CA ILE A 22 -6.06 1.94 -8.29
C ILE A 22 -5.97 1.21 -9.64
N PRO A 23 -4.82 1.23 -10.33
CA PRO A 23 -4.67 0.53 -11.61
C PRO A 23 -5.17 -0.91 -11.47
N SER A 24 -5.78 -1.48 -12.52
CA SER A 24 -6.29 -2.84 -12.45
C SER A 24 -5.14 -3.86 -12.40
N TYR A 25 -5.15 -4.72 -11.40
CA TYR A 25 -4.21 -5.85 -11.29
C TYR A 25 -4.36 -6.85 -12.45
N ASP A 26 -3.23 -7.26 -13.01
CA ASP A 26 -3.11 -8.21 -14.12
C ASP A 26 -2.07 -9.31 -13.78
N SER A 27 -2.58 -10.48 -13.39
CA SER A 27 -1.76 -11.64 -13.02
C SER A 27 -0.95 -12.22 -14.18
N SER A 28 -1.27 -11.90 -15.44
CA SER A 28 -0.53 -12.39 -16.61
C SER A 28 0.88 -11.80 -16.72
N LYS A 29 1.14 -10.69 -16.01
CA LYS A 29 2.45 -10.04 -15.94
C LYS A 29 3.38 -10.66 -14.90
N LEU A 30 2.92 -11.66 -14.14
CA LEU A 30 3.70 -12.32 -13.10
C LEU A 30 4.43 -13.56 -13.64
N SER A 31 5.68 -13.74 -13.23
CA SER A 31 6.36 -15.02 -13.45
C SER A 31 5.66 -16.15 -12.68
N PRO A 32 5.84 -17.42 -13.11
CA PRO A 32 5.25 -18.56 -12.41
C PRO A 32 5.63 -18.66 -10.92
N LEU A 33 6.86 -18.25 -10.57
CA LEU A 33 7.32 -18.24 -9.18
C LEU A 33 6.55 -17.21 -8.34
N VAL A 34 6.44 -15.98 -8.84
CA VAL A 34 5.72 -14.91 -8.14
C VAL A 34 4.24 -15.23 -8.04
N LEU A 35 3.63 -15.73 -9.12
CA LEU A 35 2.23 -16.15 -9.13
C LEU A 35 1.96 -17.27 -8.11
N MET A 36 2.85 -18.26 -8.01
CA MET A 36 2.73 -19.32 -7.00
C MET A 36 2.75 -18.75 -5.57
N VAL A 37 3.68 -17.84 -5.27
CA VAL A 37 3.78 -17.19 -3.95
C VAL A 37 2.52 -16.38 -3.66
N VAL A 38 2.08 -15.55 -4.61
CA VAL A 38 0.88 -14.72 -4.51
C VAL A 38 -0.36 -15.57 -4.24
N ASN A 39 -0.54 -16.67 -4.96
CA ASN A 39 -1.67 -17.58 -4.74
C ASN A 39 -1.67 -18.20 -3.33
N ARG A 40 -0.50 -18.45 -2.72
CA ARG A 40 -0.43 -18.90 -1.33
C ARG A 40 -0.81 -17.79 -0.36
N LEU A 41 -0.32 -16.58 -0.61
CA LEU A 41 -0.57 -15.41 0.22
C LEU A 41 -2.02 -14.91 0.10
N ASP A 42 -2.69 -15.11 -1.03
CA ASP A 42 -4.03 -14.60 -1.25
C ASP A 42 -5.09 -15.32 -0.40
N THR A 43 -4.75 -16.49 0.14
CA THR A 43 -5.57 -17.19 1.13
C THR A 43 -5.64 -16.48 2.49
N LEU A 44 -4.77 -15.47 2.71
CA LEU A 44 -4.78 -14.60 3.88
C LEU A 44 -5.87 -13.54 3.74
N SER A 45 -7.11 -13.90 4.08
CA SER A 45 -8.16 -12.92 4.37
C SER A 45 -7.89 -12.19 5.69
N THR A 46 -8.43 -10.98 5.85
CA THR A 46 -8.43 -10.24 7.12
C THR A 46 -8.97 -11.06 8.30
N ASP A 47 -9.88 -12.00 8.05
CA ASP A 47 -10.48 -12.85 9.09
C ASP A 47 -9.58 -14.04 9.46
N SER A 48 -8.83 -14.60 8.50
CA SER A 48 -7.80 -15.63 8.78
C SER A 48 -6.59 -15.11 9.56
N LEU A 49 -6.40 -13.78 9.62
CA LEU A 49 -5.29 -13.18 10.36
C LEU A 49 -5.51 -13.21 11.87
N ASN A 50 -6.75 -13.14 12.36
CA ASN A 50 -7.03 -13.45 13.77
C ASN A 50 -6.55 -14.86 14.16
N GLN A 51 -6.63 -15.82 13.23
CA GLN A 51 -6.08 -17.16 13.42
C GLN A 51 -4.55 -17.18 13.28
N ALA A 52 -3.99 -16.46 12.30
CA ALA A 52 -2.55 -16.27 12.12
C ALA A 52 -1.86 -15.66 13.36
N PHE A 53 -2.54 -14.79 14.10
CA PHE A 53 -2.02 -14.16 15.31
C PHE A 53 -1.90 -15.11 16.51
N HIS A 54 -2.54 -16.29 16.43
CA HIS A 54 -2.45 -17.33 17.46
C HIS A 54 -1.57 -18.52 17.06
N ASP A 55 -1.17 -18.62 15.78
CA ASP A 55 -0.35 -19.71 15.27
C ASP A 55 1.00 -19.20 14.73
N VAL A 56 2.04 -19.40 15.54
CA VAL A 56 3.43 -19.03 15.22
C VAL A 56 3.94 -19.72 13.95
N SER A 57 3.47 -20.94 13.66
CA SER A 57 3.88 -21.66 12.45
C SER A 57 3.30 -21.00 11.20
N TYR A 58 2.05 -20.53 11.30
CA TYR A 58 1.37 -19.82 10.22
C TYR A 58 2.10 -18.50 9.87
N GLN A 59 2.54 -17.74 10.88
CA GLN A 59 3.34 -16.52 10.68
C GLN A 59 4.66 -16.80 9.93
N GLN A 60 5.41 -17.82 10.35
CA GLN A 60 6.72 -18.14 9.76
C GLN A 60 6.63 -18.65 8.31
N HIS A 61 5.52 -19.26 7.92
CA HIS A 61 5.31 -19.70 6.54
C HIS A 61 5.06 -18.53 5.59
N HIS A 62 4.22 -17.57 5.99
CA HIS A 62 3.92 -16.40 5.16
C HIS A 62 5.04 -15.37 5.16
N GLU A 63 5.78 -15.24 6.27
CA GLU A 63 6.98 -14.38 6.33
C GLU A 63 8.01 -14.81 5.27
N ARG A 64 8.26 -16.12 5.11
CA ARG A 64 9.15 -16.64 4.06
C ARG A 64 8.67 -16.33 2.65
N ASP A 65 7.37 -16.41 2.42
CA ASP A 65 6.76 -16.11 1.11
C ASP A 65 6.87 -14.61 0.78
N PHE A 66 6.59 -13.74 1.74
CA PHE A 66 6.80 -12.31 1.58
C PHE A 66 8.28 -11.96 1.41
N ASP A 67 9.18 -12.61 2.14
CA ASP A 67 10.63 -12.45 1.97
C ASP A 67 11.10 -12.85 0.57
N LEU A 68 10.57 -13.95 0.05
CA LEU A 68 10.87 -14.39 -1.31
C LEU A 68 10.38 -13.37 -2.33
N LEU A 69 9.16 -12.86 -2.15
CA LEU A 69 8.59 -11.82 -3.01
C LEU A 69 9.46 -10.55 -3.01
N LYS A 70 9.83 -10.06 -1.82
CA LYS A 70 10.68 -8.87 -1.65
C LYS A 70 12.06 -9.06 -2.29
N LYS A 71 12.67 -10.23 -2.17
CA LYS A 71 14.04 -10.50 -2.65
C LYS A 71 14.11 -10.88 -4.12
N ARG A 72 13.05 -11.48 -4.69
CA ARG A 72 13.08 -12.08 -6.03
C ARG A 72 12.14 -11.42 -7.05
N GLY A 73 11.06 -10.78 -6.62
CA GLY A 73 10.13 -10.12 -7.54
C GLY A 73 10.81 -8.96 -8.27
N SER A 74 10.72 -8.93 -9.60
CA SER A 74 11.21 -7.82 -10.43
C SER A 74 10.45 -6.52 -10.13
N GLU A 75 10.99 -5.37 -10.55
CA GLU A 75 10.31 -4.09 -10.35
C GLU A 75 8.91 -4.09 -10.99
N THR A 76 8.78 -4.62 -12.21
CA THR A 76 7.49 -4.69 -12.92
C THR A 76 6.49 -5.60 -12.21
N GLU A 77 6.93 -6.73 -11.68
CA GLU A 77 6.06 -7.63 -10.92
C GLU A 77 5.63 -7.00 -9.60
N LEU A 78 6.55 -6.36 -8.88
CA LEU A 78 6.23 -5.69 -7.62
C LEU A 78 5.28 -4.50 -7.85
N LEU A 79 5.46 -3.73 -8.91
CA LEU A 79 4.53 -2.67 -9.31
C LEU A 79 3.14 -3.21 -9.69
N GLU A 80 3.09 -4.36 -10.35
CA GLU A 80 1.82 -4.99 -10.64
C GLU A 80 1.11 -5.44 -9.35
N LEU A 81 1.87 -5.99 -8.41
CA LEU A 81 1.36 -6.46 -7.12
C LEU A 81 0.94 -5.35 -6.17
N THR A 82 1.45 -4.13 -6.33
CA THR A 82 0.90 -2.98 -5.58
C THR A 82 -0.56 -2.71 -5.94
N ASN A 83 -1.07 -3.25 -7.04
CA ASN A 83 -2.46 -3.12 -7.45
C ASN A 83 -3.35 -4.29 -7.01
N HIS A 84 -2.79 -5.31 -6.35
CA HIS A 84 -3.50 -6.53 -5.99
C HIS A 84 -4.75 -6.25 -5.11
N SER A 85 -5.81 -7.05 -5.23
CA SER A 85 -7.05 -6.88 -4.45
C SER A 85 -6.83 -7.00 -2.93
N ASN A 86 -5.96 -7.92 -2.52
CA ASN A 86 -5.53 -8.13 -1.14
C ASN A 86 -4.55 -7.04 -0.64
N PRO A 87 -4.91 -6.24 0.39
CA PRO A 87 -4.05 -5.19 0.94
C PRO A 87 -2.69 -5.68 1.48
N TYR A 88 -2.61 -6.93 1.96
CA TYR A 88 -1.36 -7.51 2.47
C TYR A 88 -0.34 -7.76 1.37
N ILE A 89 -0.82 -8.18 0.20
CA ILE A 89 0.04 -8.35 -0.98
C ILE A 89 0.52 -6.97 -1.45
N ARG A 90 -0.36 -5.96 -1.47
CA ARG A 90 0.01 -4.59 -1.82
C ARG A 90 1.13 -4.03 -0.93
N ILE A 91 0.98 -4.10 0.40
CA ILE A 91 1.99 -3.54 1.32
C ILE A 91 3.32 -4.27 1.22
N ASN A 92 3.30 -5.60 1.06
CA ASN A 92 4.54 -6.37 0.96
C ASN A 92 5.25 -6.16 -0.38
N ALA A 93 4.51 -5.99 -1.47
CA ALA A 93 5.08 -5.60 -2.75
C ALA A 93 5.72 -4.21 -2.67
N PHE A 94 5.04 -3.25 -2.05
CA PHE A 94 5.58 -1.91 -1.81
C PHE A 94 6.86 -1.94 -0.94
N GLN A 95 6.87 -2.72 0.13
CA GLN A 95 8.08 -2.94 0.93
C GLN A 95 9.20 -3.62 0.14
N GLY A 96 8.85 -4.48 -0.83
CA GLY A 96 9.80 -5.03 -1.79
C GLY A 96 10.41 -3.93 -2.67
N LEU A 97 9.61 -2.97 -3.14
CA LEU A 97 10.11 -1.81 -3.89
C LEU A 97 11.08 -0.95 -3.07
N LEU A 98 10.76 -0.73 -1.79
CA LEU A 98 11.64 -0.02 -0.85
C LEU A 98 12.95 -0.78 -0.63
N PHE A 99 12.86 -2.05 -0.23
CA PHE A 99 14.01 -2.91 0.05
C PHE A 99 14.95 -3.07 -1.14
N ARG A 100 14.38 -3.17 -2.34
CA ARG A 100 15.11 -3.33 -3.59
C ARG A 100 15.52 -2.02 -4.23
N HIS A 101 15.25 -0.89 -3.58
CA HIS A 101 15.73 0.39 -4.04
C HIS A 101 15.22 0.72 -5.45
N PHE A 102 13.90 0.67 -5.64
CA PHE A 102 13.27 1.06 -6.90
C PHE A 102 12.73 2.50 -6.86
N VAL A 103 12.91 3.26 -7.95
CA VAL A 103 12.53 4.69 -8.04
C VAL A 103 11.02 4.91 -8.13
N SER A 104 10.27 3.84 -8.38
CA SER A 104 8.83 3.84 -8.60
C SER A 104 7.99 4.04 -7.33
N VAL A 105 8.61 4.06 -6.15
CA VAL A 105 7.95 4.22 -4.83
C VAL A 105 7.03 5.44 -4.77
N GLU A 106 7.48 6.61 -5.24
CA GLU A 106 6.68 7.85 -5.20
C GLU A 106 5.40 7.71 -6.03
N ASN A 107 5.48 7.06 -7.19
CA ASN A 107 4.33 6.86 -8.07
C ASN A 107 3.32 5.89 -7.45
N VAL A 108 3.79 4.85 -6.76
CA VAL A 108 2.90 3.96 -6.01
C VAL A 108 2.14 4.75 -4.94
N LEU A 109 2.83 5.54 -4.11
CA LEU A 109 2.16 6.35 -3.09
C LEU A 109 1.09 7.28 -3.68
N LYS A 110 1.36 7.93 -4.81
CA LYS A 110 0.39 8.79 -5.52
C LYS A 110 -0.83 8.02 -6.00
N ASN A 111 -0.66 6.78 -6.45
CA ASN A 111 -1.74 5.93 -6.94
C ASN A 111 -2.63 5.40 -5.80
N HIS A 112 -2.08 5.28 -4.58
CA HIS A 112 -2.79 4.74 -3.42
C HIS A 112 -3.34 5.79 -2.45
N LEU A 113 -3.29 7.09 -2.77
CA LEU A 113 -3.78 8.17 -1.87
C LEU A 113 -5.25 8.02 -1.43
N LYS A 114 -6.07 7.31 -2.22
CA LYS A 114 -7.49 7.03 -1.95
C LYS A 114 -7.75 5.57 -1.59
N ASP A 115 -6.70 4.76 -1.40
CA ASP A 115 -6.84 3.35 -1.08
C ASP A 115 -7.30 3.18 0.37
N THR A 116 -8.53 2.70 0.53
CA THR A 116 -9.19 2.46 1.82
C THR A 116 -8.98 1.02 2.33
N GLY A 117 -8.17 0.22 1.63
CA GLY A 117 -7.80 -1.11 2.06
C GLY A 117 -7.19 -1.09 3.46
N ILE A 118 -7.50 -2.10 4.26
CA ILE A 118 -7.07 -2.16 5.65
C ILE A 118 -6.03 -3.26 5.82
N VAL A 119 -4.97 -2.95 6.57
CA VAL A 119 -4.00 -3.92 7.05
C VAL A 119 -3.92 -3.86 8.57
N ILE A 120 -3.68 -5.02 9.16
CA ILE A 120 -3.36 -5.19 10.58
C ILE A 120 -1.87 -5.56 10.65
N LEU A 121 -1.08 -4.70 11.28
CA LEU A 121 0.36 -4.88 11.46
C LEU A 121 0.66 -5.16 12.94
N GLN A 122 1.61 -6.06 13.21
CA GLN A 122 2.10 -6.30 14.56
C GLN A 122 3.05 -5.18 14.98
N SER A 123 2.96 -4.74 16.24
CA SER A 123 3.90 -3.79 16.82
C SER A 123 5.30 -4.40 16.93
N LYS A 124 6.33 -3.61 16.61
CA LYS A 124 7.74 -4.00 16.73
C LYS A 124 8.24 -4.08 18.15
N ASP A 125 7.52 -3.51 19.12
CA ASP A 125 7.93 -3.49 20.54
C ASP A 125 7.77 -4.85 21.25
N GLY A 126 7.38 -5.89 20.52
CA GLY A 126 7.17 -7.24 21.03
C GLY A 126 5.80 -7.39 21.72
N GLY A 127 5.07 -8.44 21.33
CA GLY A 127 3.78 -8.79 21.92
C GLY A 127 2.63 -8.91 20.91
N CYS A 128 1.45 -9.28 21.40
CA CYS A 128 0.19 -9.39 20.64
C CYS A 128 -0.49 -8.02 20.44
N ILE A 129 0.29 -6.95 20.28
CA ILE A 129 -0.25 -5.61 20.02
C ILE A 129 -0.30 -5.43 18.52
N TYR A 130 -1.52 -5.23 18.01
CA TYR A 130 -1.79 -5.12 16.59
C TYR A 130 -2.41 -3.76 16.29
N THR A 131 -1.91 -3.11 15.24
CA THR A 131 -2.42 -1.83 14.76
C THR A 131 -3.17 -2.05 13.46
N ARG A 132 -4.44 -1.66 13.46
CA ARG A 132 -5.28 -1.62 12.25
C ARG A 132 -5.12 -0.25 11.59
N MET A 133 -4.68 -0.21 10.34
CA MET A 133 -4.45 1.03 9.59
C MET A 133 -4.88 0.91 8.13
N GLU A 134 -5.18 2.06 7.51
CA GLU A 134 -5.35 2.13 6.07
C GLU A 134 -4.02 1.84 5.39
N ILE A 135 -4.06 1.16 4.25
CA ILE A 135 -2.89 0.72 3.50
C ILE A 135 -1.97 1.87 3.10
N ILE A 136 -2.53 3.03 2.74
CA ILE A 136 -1.74 4.22 2.45
C ILE A 136 -0.97 4.72 3.67
N ASP A 137 -1.57 4.65 4.87
CA ASP A 137 -0.88 4.99 6.12
C ASP A 137 0.27 3.99 6.37
N ALA A 138 0.04 2.70 6.10
CA ALA A 138 1.05 1.65 6.21
C ALA A 138 2.22 1.85 5.23
N MET A 139 1.94 2.32 4.02
CA MET A 139 2.95 2.63 3.01
C MET A 139 3.82 3.82 3.44
N PHE A 140 3.21 4.93 3.88
CA PHE A 140 3.98 6.06 4.44
C PHE A 140 4.82 5.65 5.65
N HIS A 141 4.23 4.86 6.56
CA HIS A 141 4.95 4.30 7.69
C HIS A 141 6.18 3.48 7.25
N SER A 142 6.02 2.62 6.23
CA SER A 142 7.14 1.82 5.71
C SER A 142 8.27 2.67 5.13
N VAL A 143 7.98 3.81 4.49
CA VAL A 143 9.01 4.76 4.03
C VAL A 143 9.75 5.35 5.23
N PHE A 144 9.02 5.79 6.25
CA PHE A 144 9.62 6.36 7.46
C PHE A 144 10.54 5.34 8.16
N GLU A 145 10.07 4.11 8.31
CA GLU A 145 10.89 3.03 8.87
C GLU A 145 12.15 2.78 8.05
N TYR A 146 12.03 2.70 6.73
CA TYR A 146 13.16 2.46 5.85
C TYR A 146 14.22 3.56 5.98
N LYS A 147 13.80 4.84 6.06
CA LYS A 147 14.70 5.97 6.31
C LYS A 147 15.45 5.84 7.64
N GLN A 148 14.78 5.34 8.70
CA GLN A 148 15.45 5.09 9.98
C GLN A 148 16.49 3.96 9.85
N TYR A 149 16.20 2.91 9.08
CA TYR A 149 17.16 1.84 8.80
C TYR A 149 18.35 2.33 7.96
N GLU A 150 18.11 3.15 6.94
CA GLU A 150 19.18 3.73 6.10
C GLU A 150 20.18 4.55 6.91
N LYS A 151 19.76 5.18 8.02
CA LYS A 151 20.69 5.87 8.94
C LYS A 151 21.81 4.95 9.47
N TYR A 152 21.58 3.64 9.51
CA TYR A 152 22.51 2.63 10.01
C TYR A 152 23.23 1.87 8.88
N THR A 153 23.00 2.21 7.62
CA THR A 153 23.61 1.58 6.46
C THR A 153 24.16 2.66 5.52
N ASP A 154 25.41 2.56 5.06
CA ASP A 154 26.03 3.54 4.13
C ASP A 154 25.37 3.64 2.73
N ASN A 155 24.21 3.01 2.55
CA ASN A 155 23.44 3.03 1.31
C ASN A 155 22.24 3.98 1.45
N SER A 156 22.42 5.28 1.16
CA SER A 156 21.26 6.16 0.97
C SER A 156 20.69 5.92 -0.42
N PHE A 157 19.59 5.19 -0.53
CA PHE A 157 18.94 4.96 -1.81
C PHE A 157 17.95 6.06 -2.14
N MET A 158 17.13 6.47 -1.17
CA MET A 158 16.26 7.61 -1.37
C MET A 158 17.07 8.89 -1.23
N ASP A 159 17.34 9.54 -2.36
CA ASP A 159 17.92 10.86 -2.31
C ASP A 159 17.03 11.83 -1.51
N SER A 160 17.65 12.89 -0.99
CA SER A 160 16.93 13.87 -0.15
C SER A 160 15.78 14.54 -0.90
N GLU A 161 15.85 14.63 -2.23
CA GLU A 161 14.79 15.21 -3.05
C GLU A 161 13.54 14.31 -3.08
N MET A 162 13.72 13.01 -3.33
CA MET A 162 12.65 12.02 -3.28
C MET A 162 11.98 11.97 -1.91
N LEU A 163 12.77 11.95 -0.84
CA LEU A 163 12.23 11.99 0.53
C LEU A 163 11.41 13.26 0.77
N ASN A 164 11.91 14.42 0.35
CA ASN A 164 11.16 15.67 0.48
C ASN A 164 9.84 15.63 -0.30
N ARG A 165 9.83 15.07 -1.52
CA ARG A 165 8.60 14.90 -2.31
C ARG A 165 7.61 13.95 -1.62
N ILE A 166 8.09 12.85 -1.04
CA ILE A 166 7.24 11.90 -0.30
C ILE A 166 6.66 12.54 0.98
N PHE A 167 7.46 13.26 1.78
CA PHE A 167 6.93 13.92 2.98
C PHE A 167 5.95 15.05 2.64
N THR A 168 6.22 15.80 1.56
CA THR A 168 5.25 16.79 1.05
C THR A 168 3.93 16.14 0.64
N LEU A 169 4.00 14.96 0.01
CA LEU A 169 2.83 14.17 -0.37
C LEU A 169 2.04 13.69 0.85
N GLU A 170 2.74 13.20 1.88
CA GLU A 170 2.15 12.77 3.16
C GLU A 170 1.43 13.92 3.87
N GLU A 171 2.07 15.09 3.99
CA GLU A 171 1.47 16.27 4.61
C GLU A 171 0.17 16.69 3.92
N LYS A 172 0.18 16.72 2.57
CA LYS A 172 -1.01 17.01 1.78
C LYS A 172 -2.12 15.98 2.04
N TYR A 173 -1.79 14.70 2.00
CA TYR A 173 -2.72 13.61 2.29
C TYR A 173 -3.34 13.73 3.69
N LEU A 174 -2.53 13.98 4.72
CA LEU A 174 -2.99 14.13 6.11
C LEU A 174 -3.92 15.35 6.27
N LYS A 175 -3.65 16.45 5.57
CA LYS A 175 -4.51 17.62 5.55
C LYS A 175 -5.87 17.29 4.94
N GLU A 176 -5.89 16.70 3.74
CA GLU A 176 -7.13 16.32 3.04
C GLU A 176 -7.96 15.32 3.86
N ARG A 177 -7.31 14.35 4.51
CA ARG A 177 -8.00 13.36 5.36
C ARG A 177 -8.64 14.00 6.59
N LYS A 178 -7.97 14.97 7.24
CA LYS A 178 -8.55 15.73 8.36
C LYS A 178 -9.77 16.53 7.93
N GLU A 179 -9.77 17.07 6.72
CA GLU A 179 -10.92 17.79 6.16
C GLU A 179 -12.09 16.83 5.91
N ARG A 180 -11.86 15.64 5.33
CA ARG A 180 -12.90 14.60 5.14
C ARG A 180 -13.55 14.17 6.46
N LYS A 181 -12.75 13.93 7.50
CA LYS A 181 -13.26 13.52 8.83
C LYS A 181 -14.06 14.60 9.55
N LYS A 182 -13.95 15.88 9.15
CA LYS A 182 -14.75 16.98 9.71
C LYS A 182 -16.11 17.14 9.01
N SER A 183 -16.24 16.60 7.79
CA SER A 183 -17.47 16.65 7.00
C SER A 183 -18.38 15.44 7.18
N GLU A 184 -17.92 14.42 7.90
CA GLU A 184 -18.68 13.23 8.32
C GLU A 184 -19.27 13.43 9.72
#